data_AF-A0A8B8ND17-F1
#
_entry.id   AF-A0A8B8ND17-F1
#
_cell.length_a   1.000
_cell.length_b   1.000
_cell.length_c   1.000
_cell.angle_alpha   90.00
_cell.angle_beta   90.00
_cell.angle_gamma   90.00
#
_symmetry.space_group_name_H-M   'P 1'
#
loop_
_entity.id
_entity.type
_entity.pdbx_description
1 polymer ?
#
loop_
_entity_poly.entity_id
_entity_poly.type
_entity_poly.pdbx_seq_one_letter_code
_entity_poly.pdbx_strand_id
1 'polypeptide(L)'
;MFVSPGGSLKLMYWDDAVEAWLTNWAGPNNTCEVYGTFGLSGVCNSLNSPICRCIDGFVPKSNEEWKSGNWTGGCVRETELNCQKNTSTSASTNVKKDVFWQMSQMKLPDSGDYLSDIGDQEGCESGCLSNCSCLAYSYVNTIGCIVWTKDLIDLREFPTAGEDLFVRIAHVKAGGSRHKAVIICLTTIAGIVFFAVLVFSL
;
A
#
# COMPACT_ATOMS: atom_id res chain seq x y z
N MET A 1 -27.41 15.80 6.54
CA MET A 1 -26.26 15.08 7.14
C MET A 1 -26.32 15.30 8.65
N PHE A 2 -26.20 14.24 9.46
CA PHE A 2 -26.16 14.36 10.93
C PHE A 2 -25.27 13.27 11.53
N VAL A 3 -24.72 13.52 12.72
CA VAL A 3 -24.01 12.50 13.51
C VAL A 3 -24.98 11.94 14.54
N SER A 4 -25.19 10.63 14.49
CA SER A 4 -26.04 9.94 15.45
C SER A 4 -25.39 9.85 16.83
N PRO A 5 -26.17 9.67 17.92
CA PRO A 5 -25.61 9.50 19.27
C PRO A 5 -24.62 8.34 19.42
N GLY A 6 -24.72 7.31 18.56
CA GLY A 6 -23.77 6.20 18.50
C GLY A 6 -22.46 6.49 17.76
N GLY A 7 -22.23 7.74 17.33
CA GLY A 7 -20.99 8.16 16.66
C GLY A 7 -20.94 7.94 15.15
N SER A 8 -22.00 7.38 14.54
CA SER A 8 -22.05 7.20 13.08
C SER A 8 -22.51 8.48 12.38
N LEU A 9 -21.78 8.89 11.33
CA LEU A 9 -22.20 9.93 10.40
C LEU A 9 -23.26 9.35 9.46
N LYS A 10 -24.37 10.07 9.25
CA LYS A 10 -25.44 9.67 8.33
C LYS A 10 -25.75 10.77 7.33
N LEU A 11 -25.72 10.41 6.05
CA LEU A 11 -26.26 11.21 4.96
C LEU A 11 -27.68 10.72 4.71
N MET A 12 -28.65 11.61 4.96
CA MET A 12 -30.07 11.33 4.80
C MET A 12 -30.66 12.23 3.72
N TYR A 13 -31.72 11.76 3.08
CA TYR A 13 -32.57 12.53 2.19
C TYR A 13 -34.03 12.35 2.61
N TRP A 14 -34.86 13.34 2.29
CA TRP A 14 -36.29 13.25 2.50
C TRP A 14 -36.93 12.57 1.29
N ASP A 15 -37.77 11.57 1.53
CA ASP A 15 -38.52 10.87 0.49
C ASP A 15 -40.02 11.19 0.66
N ASP A 16 -40.57 11.90 -0.32
CA ASP A 16 -41.96 12.36 -0.30
C ASP A 16 -42.97 11.22 -0.45
N ALA A 17 -42.60 10.08 -1.06
CA ALA A 17 -43.53 8.97 -1.26
C ALA A 17 -43.81 8.21 0.03
N VAL A 18 -42.84 8.18 0.95
CA VAL A 18 -42.96 7.53 2.26
C VAL A 18 -43.02 8.53 3.42
N GLU A 19 -43.02 9.84 3.12
CA GLU A 19 -43.06 10.96 4.08
C GLU A 19 -42.04 10.80 5.22
N ALA A 20 -40.81 10.38 4.88
CA ALA A 20 -39.80 10.05 5.87
C ALA A 20 -38.38 10.41 5.43
N TRP A 21 -37.51 10.63 6.42
CA TRP A 21 -36.07 10.71 6.20
C TRP A 21 -35.48 9.31 6.00
N LEU A 22 -34.95 9.05 4.81
CA LEU A 22 -34.26 7.81 4.47
C LEU A 22 -32.74 8.02 4.53
N THR A 23 -32.02 6.98 4.94
CA THR A 23 -30.56 7.00 4.99
C THR A 23 -30.00 6.60 3.63
N ASN A 24 -29.30 7.52 2.97
CA ASN A 24 -28.57 7.23 1.73
C ASN A 24 -27.26 6.52 2.04
N TRP A 25 -26.51 7.02 3.04
CA TRP A 25 -25.24 6.46 3.46
C TRP A 25 -25.02 6.67 4.95
N ALA A 26 -24.33 5.74 5.60
CA ALA A 26 -23.85 5.87 6.96
C ALA A 26 -22.36 5.49 7.03
N GLY A 27 -21.65 5.90 8.06
CA GLY A 27 -20.27 5.48 8.30
C GLY A 27 -19.88 5.60 9.78
N PRO A 28 -18.96 4.76 10.28
CA PRO A 28 -18.29 3.67 9.56
C PRO A 28 -19.22 2.47 9.29
N ASN A 29 -19.16 1.89 8.09
CA ASN A 29 -19.98 0.75 7.66
C ASN A 29 -19.29 -0.61 7.82
N ASN A 30 -17.98 -0.62 8.02
CA ASN A 30 -17.17 -1.83 8.15
C ASN A 30 -15.90 -1.51 8.93
N THR A 31 -15.16 -2.54 9.32
CA THR A 31 -13.93 -2.42 10.10
C THR A 31 -12.84 -1.63 9.38
N CYS A 32 -12.80 -1.61 8.04
CA CYS A 32 -11.84 -0.78 7.28
C CYS A 32 -12.09 0.73 7.39
N GLU A 33 -13.27 1.14 7.86
CA GLU A 33 -13.62 2.56 8.05
C GLU A 33 -13.35 3.05 9.46
N VAL A 34 -12.99 2.14 10.38
CA VAL A 34 -12.61 2.49 11.74
C VAL A 34 -11.13 2.86 11.76
N TYR A 35 -10.87 4.13 12.10
CA TYR A 35 -9.52 4.71 12.11
C TYR A 35 -8.51 3.87 12.88
N GLY A 36 -7.35 3.62 12.27
CA GLY A 36 -6.20 3.01 12.94
C GLY A 36 -6.35 1.53 13.32
N THR A 37 -7.43 0.86 12.90
CA THR A 37 -7.72 -0.54 13.30
C THR A 37 -6.60 -1.53 12.93
N PHE A 38 -5.88 -1.26 11.84
CA PHE A 38 -4.87 -2.15 11.27
C PHE A 38 -3.43 -1.73 11.59
N GLY A 39 -3.27 -0.78 12.52
CA GLY A 39 -1.97 -0.27 12.93
C GLY A 39 -1.21 0.44 11.80
N LEU A 40 0.09 0.61 12.04
CA LEU A 40 1.00 1.28 11.11
C LEU A 40 1.27 0.40 9.87
N SER A 41 1.28 1.01 8.69
CA SER A 41 1.58 0.36 7.40
C SER A 41 0.74 -0.90 7.11
N GLY A 42 -0.40 -1.05 7.79
CA GLY A 42 -1.41 -2.07 7.53
C GLY A 42 -2.46 -1.52 6.57
N VAL A 43 -2.78 -2.30 5.54
CA VAL A 43 -3.75 -1.95 4.49
C VAL A 43 -5.00 -2.79 4.68
N CYS A 44 -6.15 -2.14 4.84
CA CYS A 44 -7.42 -2.84 4.89
C CYS A 44 -8.05 -3.00 3.52
N ASN A 45 -8.51 -4.20 3.22
CA ASN A 45 -9.37 -4.49 2.08
C ASN A 45 -10.51 -5.39 2.55
N SER A 46 -11.73 -4.85 2.60
CA SER A 46 -12.91 -5.54 3.11
C SER A 46 -13.34 -6.74 2.28
N LEU A 47 -12.78 -6.91 1.06
CA LEU A 47 -13.08 -8.03 0.17
C LEU A 47 -12.05 -9.17 0.30
N ASN A 48 -10.92 -8.94 0.97
CA ASN A 48 -9.85 -9.93 1.11
C ASN A 48 -10.05 -10.80 2.36
N SER A 49 -9.45 -11.98 2.36
CA SER A 49 -9.30 -12.85 3.54
C SER A 49 -7.85 -13.31 3.66
N PRO A 50 -7.09 -12.84 4.66
CA PRO A 50 -7.48 -11.89 5.71
C PRO A 50 -7.79 -10.48 5.17
N ILE A 51 -8.63 -9.73 5.89
CA ILE A 51 -9.03 -8.36 5.49
C ILE A 51 -7.89 -7.34 5.59
N CYS A 52 -6.79 -7.71 6.25
CA CYS A 52 -5.63 -6.88 6.47
C CYS A 52 -4.37 -7.51 5.90
N ARG A 53 -3.56 -6.70 5.22
CA ARG A 53 -2.24 -7.06 4.71
C ARG A 53 -1.23 -5.96 5.04
N CYS A 54 0.04 -6.31 5.13
CA CYS A 54 1.11 -5.31 5.14
C CYS A 54 1.30 -4.73 3.72
N ILE A 55 1.82 -3.51 3.64
CA ILE A 55 2.39 -2.98 2.40
C ILE A 55 3.51 -3.92 1.91
N ASP A 56 3.68 -4.06 0.60
CA ASP A 56 4.77 -4.88 0.05
C ASP A 56 6.15 -4.34 0.51
N GLY A 57 7.01 -5.26 0.97
CA GLY A 57 8.29 -4.91 1.61
C GLY A 57 8.17 -4.56 3.11
N PHE A 58 7.00 -4.77 3.71
CA PHE A 58 6.77 -4.71 5.14
C PHE A 58 6.30 -6.07 5.66
N VAL A 59 6.60 -6.34 6.93
CA VAL A 59 6.23 -7.58 7.62
C VAL A 59 5.47 -7.26 8.91
N PRO A 60 4.61 -8.16 9.41
CA PRO A 60 3.93 -7.96 10.68
C PRO A 60 4.93 -7.70 11.82
N LYS A 61 4.59 -6.76 12.71
CA LYS A 61 5.41 -6.49 13.90
C LYS A 61 5.48 -7.71 14.84
N SER A 62 4.37 -8.44 14.97
CA SER A 62 4.29 -9.76 15.62
C SER A 62 3.56 -10.73 14.70
N ASN A 63 4.21 -11.85 14.38
CA ASN A 63 3.62 -12.91 13.58
C ASN A 63 2.53 -13.68 14.36
N GLU A 64 2.68 -13.78 15.67
CA GLU A 64 1.72 -14.44 16.56
C GLU A 64 0.40 -13.66 16.60
N GLU A 65 0.47 -12.35 16.85
CA GLU A 65 -0.70 -11.47 16.83
C GLU A 65 -1.38 -11.50 15.45
N TRP A 66 -0.60 -11.38 14.38
CA TRP A 66 -1.12 -11.35 13.01
C TRP A 66 -1.89 -12.63 12.64
N LYS A 67 -1.35 -13.80 13.01
CA LYS A 67 -2.00 -15.10 12.78
C LYS A 67 -3.25 -15.30 13.64
N SER A 68 -3.32 -14.64 14.80
CA SER A 68 -4.49 -14.66 15.67
C SER A 68 -5.61 -13.70 15.24
N GLY A 69 -5.39 -12.90 14.18
CA GLY A 69 -6.32 -11.87 13.73
C GLY A 69 -6.22 -10.56 14.51
N ASN A 70 -5.19 -10.40 15.34
CA ASN A 70 -4.87 -9.14 15.99
C ASN A 70 -3.86 -8.36 15.11
N TRP A 71 -4.34 -7.33 14.42
CA TRP A 71 -3.52 -6.51 13.52
C TRP A 71 -3.14 -5.15 14.11
N THR A 72 -3.48 -4.87 15.37
CA THR A 72 -3.26 -3.55 15.98
C THR A 72 -1.77 -3.19 16.10
N GLY A 73 -0.89 -4.20 16.16
CA GLY A 73 0.56 -4.02 16.17
C GLY A 73 1.13 -3.49 14.85
N GLY A 74 0.36 -3.56 13.76
CA GLY A 74 0.75 -3.10 12.43
C GLY A 74 1.94 -3.85 11.82
N CYS A 75 2.59 -3.17 10.89
CA CYS A 75 3.69 -3.69 10.09
C CYS A 75 4.93 -2.81 10.23
N VAL A 76 6.09 -3.43 10.07
CA VAL A 76 7.41 -2.78 10.06
C VAL A 76 8.10 -3.04 8.74
N ARG A 77 8.98 -2.11 8.32
CA ARG A 77 9.77 -2.27 7.09
C ARG A 77 10.65 -3.51 7.22
N GLU A 78 10.66 -4.35 6.19
CA GLU A 78 11.55 -5.52 6.13
C GLU A 78 13.00 -5.09 5.88
N THR A 79 13.19 -4.08 5.02
CA THR A 79 14.52 -3.54 4.66
C THR A 79 14.58 -2.05 4.93
N GLU A 80 15.63 -1.62 5.65
CA GLU A 80 15.93 -0.21 5.89
C GLU A 80 16.23 0.53 4.57
N LEU A 81 15.74 1.78 4.46
CA LEU A 81 15.97 2.63 3.31
C LEU A 81 17.47 2.87 3.10
N ASN A 82 17.88 2.95 1.84
CA ASN A 82 19.28 3.16 1.49
C ASN A 82 19.79 4.55 1.91
N CYS A 83 18.92 5.56 1.97
CA CYS A 83 19.31 6.89 2.44
C CYS A 83 19.52 6.97 3.97
N GLN A 84 18.97 6.02 4.75
CA GLN A 84 19.07 5.98 6.21
C GLN A 84 20.32 5.23 6.70
N LYS A 85 20.91 4.38 5.85
CA LYS A 85 22.12 3.62 6.18
C LYS A 85 23.29 4.57 6.39
N ASN A 86 23.88 4.54 7.58
CA ASN A 86 25.07 5.33 7.94
C ASN A 86 26.22 5.08 6.94
N THR A 87 26.49 6.03 6.06
CA THR A 87 27.66 6.01 5.17
C THR A 87 28.89 6.55 5.90
N SER A 88 29.27 5.93 7.02
CA SER A 88 30.52 6.25 7.73
C SER A 88 31.78 5.87 6.92
N THR A 89 31.63 5.35 5.71
CA THR A 89 32.69 5.29 4.70
C THR A 89 32.33 6.22 3.55
N SER A 90 32.66 7.51 3.70
CA SER A 90 32.80 8.43 2.57
C SER A 90 33.90 7.92 1.63
N ALA A 91 33.54 7.07 0.66
CA ALA A 91 34.28 6.84 -0.56
C ALA A 91 33.46 5.96 -1.51
N SER A 92 32.88 6.58 -2.55
CA SER A 92 32.70 5.99 -3.88
C SER A 92 32.14 4.56 -3.95
N THR A 93 30.86 4.38 -3.61
CA THR A 93 30.07 3.30 -4.22
C THR A 93 28.70 3.84 -4.61
N ASN A 94 28.22 3.46 -5.79
CA ASN A 94 26.89 3.75 -6.31
C ASN A 94 25.81 3.13 -5.39
N VAL A 95 25.56 3.72 -4.22
CA VAL A 95 24.40 3.37 -3.39
C VAL A 95 23.18 3.74 -4.21
N LYS A 96 22.48 2.71 -4.70
CA LYS A 96 21.27 2.93 -5.48
C LYS A 96 20.26 3.68 -4.62
N LYS A 97 19.71 4.77 -5.17
CA LYS A 97 18.64 5.52 -4.53
C LYS A 97 17.47 4.58 -4.21
N ASP A 98 16.72 4.91 -3.16
CA ASP A 98 15.44 4.28 -2.89
C ASP A 98 14.51 4.44 -4.10
N VAL A 99 13.53 3.56 -4.19
CA VAL A 99 12.51 3.57 -5.25
C VAL A 99 11.13 3.60 -4.63
N PHE A 100 10.10 3.83 -5.44
CA PHE A 100 8.72 3.79 -4.97
C PHE A 100 7.98 2.58 -5.51
N TRP A 101 7.16 2.01 -4.64
CA TRP A 101 6.15 1.02 -4.99
C TRP A 101 4.80 1.72 -5.15
N GLN A 102 4.17 1.55 -6.31
CA GLN A 102 2.86 2.11 -6.59
C GLN A 102 1.77 1.19 -6.05
N MET A 103 0.86 1.76 -5.27
CA MET A 103 -0.37 1.12 -4.80
C MET A 103 -1.55 1.92 -5.31
N SER A 104 -2.38 1.30 -6.15
CA SER A 104 -3.56 1.95 -6.70
C SER A 104 -4.79 1.75 -5.85
N GLN A 105 -5.81 2.58 -6.08
CA GLN A 105 -7.12 2.49 -5.44
C GLN A 105 -7.08 2.67 -3.92
N MET A 106 -6.16 3.53 -3.45
CA MET A 106 -5.90 3.73 -2.04
C MET A 106 -6.72 4.89 -1.47
N LYS A 107 -7.30 4.68 -0.29
CA LYS A 107 -7.49 5.75 0.68
C LYS A 107 -6.10 6.20 1.12
N LEU A 108 -5.76 7.44 0.83
CA LEU A 108 -4.48 8.02 1.23
C LEU A 108 -4.35 8.04 2.76
N PRO A 109 -3.13 7.83 3.29
CA PRO A 109 -2.91 7.82 4.73
C PRO A 109 -3.19 9.19 5.36
N ASP A 110 -3.49 9.18 6.66
CA ASP A 110 -3.65 10.40 7.44
C ASP A 110 -2.34 11.21 7.53
N SER A 111 -2.44 12.49 7.87
CA SER A 111 -1.31 13.39 8.15
C SER A 111 -0.33 13.60 6.99
N GLY A 112 -0.85 13.73 5.76
CA GLY A 112 -0.06 14.12 4.59
C GLY A 112 0.19 15.62 4.53
N ASP A 113 1.40 16.01 4.14
CA ASP A 113 1.82 17.39 3.92
C ASP A 113 1.64 17.76 2.44
N TYR A 114 0.89 18.83 2.17
CA TYR A 114 0.69 19.36 0.81
C TYR A 114 1.87 20.22 0.36
N LEU A 115 2.40 19.98 -0.84
CA LEU A 115 3.48 20.76 -1.44
C LEU A 115 2.96 21.58 -2.63
N SER A 116 2.76 22.89 -2.41
CA SER A 116 2.15 23.81 -3.38
C SER A 116 3.00 24.07 -4.64
N ASP A 117 4.31 23.93 -4.53
CA ASP A 117 5.25 24.39 -5.57
C ASP A 117 5.58 23.29 -6.60
N ILE A 118 4.96 22.11 -6.47
CA ILE A 118 5.17 20.95 -7.34
C ILE A 118 3.94 20.77 -8.22
N GLY A 119 4.15 20.93 -9.54
CA GLY A 119 3.09 20.91 -10.55
C GLY A 119 2.88 19.59 -11.29
N ASP A 120 3.67 18.56 -10.98
CA ASP A 120 3.59 17.25 -11.63
C ASP A 120 4.03 16.10 -10.70
N GLN A 121 3.79 14.88 -11.16
CA GLN A 121 4.11 13.66 -10.42
C GLN A 121 5.63 13.45 -10.29
N GLU A 122 6.41 13.74 -11.34
CA GLU A 122 7.87 13.60 -11.31
C GLU A 122 8.52 14.56 -10.30
N GLY A 123 7.99 15.78 -10.17
CA GLY A 123 8.37 16.73 -9.15
C GLY A 123 8.06 16.23 -7.74
N CYS A 124 6.92 15.56 -7.56
CA CYS A 124 6.52 15.00 -6.27
C CYS A 124 7.44 13.84 -5.85
N GLU A 125 7.75 12.96 -6.80
CA GLU A 125 8.68 11.86 -6.61
C GLU A 125 10.08 12.37 -6.26
N SER A 126 10.62 13.31 -7.06
CA SER A 126 11.95 13.86 -6.86
C SER A 126 12.07 14.65 -5.55
N GLY A 127 11.03 15.42 -5.19
CA GLY A 127 10.91 16.10 -3.91
C GLY A 127 10.96 15.12 -2.74
N CYS A 128 10.19 14.05 -2.80
CA CYS A 128 10.21 13.00 -1.76
C CYS A 128 11.57 12.29 -1.69
N LEU A 129 12.21 11.94 -2.82
CA LEU A 129 13.54 11.31 -2.82
C LEU A 129 14.61 12.19 -2.18
N SER A 130 14.52 13.51 -2.35
CA SER A 130 15.47 14.48 -1.81
C SER A 130 15.42 14.60 -0.28
N ASN A 131 14.30 14.20 0.34
CA ASN A 131 14.12 14.18 1.78
C ASN A 131 14.11 12.74 2.30
N CYS A 132 15.16 12.31 3.01
CA CYS A 132 15.25 10.94 3.52
C CYS A 132 14.18 10.57 4.57
N SER A 133 13.52 11.56 5.17
CA SER A 133 12.38 11.34 6.07
C SER A 133 11.07 11.09 5.31
N CYS A 134 11.00 11.39 4.00
CA CYS A 134 9.81 11.12 3.21
C CYS A 134 9.64 9.61 2.98
N LEU A 135 8.48 9.10 3.39
CA LEU A 135 8.11 7.68 3.39
C LEU A 135 7.16 7.31 2.25
N ALA A 136 6.36 8.25 1.75
CA ALA A 136 5.46 8.06 0.62
C ALA A 136 5.08 9.41 -0.01
N TYR A 137 4.56 9.37 -1.23
CA TYR A 137 3.90 10.50 -1.87
C TYR A 137 2.67 10.07 -2.68
N SER A 138 1.85 11.03 -3.04
CA SER A 138 0.76 10.89 -4.01
C SER A 138 0.66 12.19 -4.81
N TYR A 139 0.31 12.08 -6.08
CA TYR A 139 -0.02 13.23 -6.92
C TYR A 139 -1.48 13.09 -7.35
N VAL A 140 -2.35 13.89 -6.73
CA VAL A 140 -3.79 13.87 -7.01
C VAL A 140 -4.09 15.01 -7.98
N ASN A 141 -4.61 14.70 -9.17
CA ASN A 141 -4.76 15.67 -10.26
C ASN A 141 -5.49 16.98 -9.89
N THR A 142 -6.41 16.95 -8.92
CA THR A 142 -7.20 18.11 -8.48
C THR A 142 -6.64 18.81 -7.24
N ILE A 143 -5.65 18.23 -6.56
CA ILE A 143 -5.07 18.74 -5.31
C ILE A 143 -3.61 19.10 -5.51
N GLY A 144 -2.81 18.19 -6.08
CA GLY A 144 -1.37 18.32 -6.31
C GLY A 144 -0.57 17.29 -5.52
N CYS A 145 0.67 17.65 -5.19
CA CYS A 145 1.61 16.78 -4.50
C CYS A 145 1.34 16.72 -2.99
N ILE A 146 1.17 15.51 -2.47
CA ILE A 146 1.04 15.22 -1.03
C ILE A 146 2.15 14.25 -0.65
N VAL A 147 2.86 14.53 0.43
CA VAL A 147 3.97 13.69 0.94
C VAL A 147 3.74 13.28 2.39
N TRP A 148 4.26 12.12 2.79
CA TRP A 148 4.21 11.65 4.16
C TRP A 148 5.61 11.47 4.71
N THR A 149 5.88 12.11 5.85
CA THR A 149 7.16 11.98 6.59
C THR A 149 7.03 11.22 7.91
N LYS A 150 5.79 10.86 8.27
CA LYS A 150 5.42 10.12 9.47
C LYS A 150 4.80 8.78 9.10
N ASP A 151 4.59 7.93 10.10
CA ASP A 151 4.05 6.60 9.90
C ASP A 151 2.74 6.62 9.09
N LEU A 152 2.62 5.68 8.15
CA LEU A 152 1.46 5.57 7.27
C LEU A 152 0.36 4.83 8.03
N ILE A 153 -0.70 5.53 8.42
CA ILE A 153 -1.83 4.97 9.16
C ILE A 153 -3.14 5.20 8.40
N ASP A 154 -4.15 4.38 8.69
CA ASP A 154 -5.51 4.51 8.17
C ASP A 154 -5.62 4.27 6.65
N LEU A 155 -4.78 3.37 6.16
CA LEU A 155 -4.78 2.91 4.78
C LEU A 155 -5.91 1.92 4.50
N ARG A 156 -6.60 2.14 3.38
CA ARG A 156 -7.62 1.24 2.85
C ARG A 156 -7.46 1.12 1.34
N GLU A 157 -7.63 -0.08 0.83
CA GLU A 157 -7.74 -0.37 -0.59
C GLU A 157 -9.24 -0.48 -0.94
N PHE A 158 -9.66 0.28 -1.95
CA PHE A 158 -11.02 0.22 -2.49
C PHE A 158 -11.06 -0.67 -3.73
N PRO A 159 -12.21 -1.28 -4.05
CA PRO A 159 -12.33 -2.11 -5.25
C PRO A 159 -12.29 -1.33 -6.57
N THR A 160 -12.76 -0.08 -6.57
CA THR A 160 -12.98 0.70 -7.81
C THR A 160 -12.67 2.19 -7.69
N ALA A 161 -12.31 2.70 -6.51
CA ALA A 161 -12.12 4.13 -6.23
C ALA A 161 -10.77 4.38 -5.53
N GLY A 162 -10.49 5.62 -5.14
CA GLY A 162 -9.25 5.99 -4.44
C GLY A 162 -8.16 6.52 -5.38
N GLU A 163 -6.99 6.78 -4.80
CA GLU A 163 -5.87 7.43 -5.45
C GLU A 163 -4.65 6.51 -5.51
N ASP A 164 -3.65 6.88 -6.33
CA ASP A 164 -2.36 6.20 -6.32
C ASP A 164 -1.50 6.70 -5.15
N LEU A 165 -0.98 5.76 -4.36
CA LEU A 165 -0.01 5.99 -3.30
C LEU A 165 1.33 5.36 -3.68
N PHE A 166 2.39 6.14 -3.64
CA PHE A 166 3.74 5.71 -3.95
C PHE A 166 4.54 5.58 -2.66
N VAL A 167 4.75 4.35 -2.18
CA VAL A 167 5.45 4.09 -0.92
C VAL A 167 6.93 3.87 -1.17
N ARG A 168 7.79 4.61 -0.46
CA ARG A 168 9.24 4.50 -0.60
C ARG A 168 9.72 3.17 -0.05
N ILE A 169 10.51 2.44 -0.84
CA ILE A 169 11.12 1.17 -0.47
C ILE A 169 12.62 1.18 -0.81
N ALA A 170 13.40 0.38 -0.08
CA ALA A 170 14.81 0.23 -0.37
C ALA A 170 15.00 -0.43 -1.75
N HIS A 171 15.90 0.10 -2.58
CA HIS A 171 16.27 -0.59 -3.81
C HIS A 171 17.06 -1.86 -3.47
N VAL A 172 16.42 -3.02 -3.49
CA VAL A 172 17.09 -4.32 -3.35
C VAL A 172 17.67 -4.70 -4.71
N LYS A 173 18.98 -4.96 -4.80
CA LYS A 173 19.52 -5.66 -5.98
C LYS A 173 18.86 -7.04 -6.00
N ALA A 174 18.20 -7.42 -7.08
CA ALA A 174 17.72 -8.78 -7.30
C ALA A 174 18.91 -9.78 -7.32
N GLY A 175 19.41 -10.12 -6.14
CA GLY A 175 20.46 -11.10 -5.88
C GLY A 175 19.82 -12.42 -5.48
N GLY A 176 19.08 -13.01 -6.43
CA GLY A 176 18.28 -14.23 -6.25
C GLY A 176 16.91 -14.00 -6.87
N SER A 177 16.56 -14.50 -8.05
CA SER A 177 16.82 -15.85 -8.51
C SER A 177 16.57 -15.99 -10.01
N ARG A 178 17.46 -15.42 -10.84
CA ARG A 178 17.54 -15.81 -12.26
C ARG A 178 17.72 -17.33 -12.40
N HIS A 179 18.47 -17.95 -11.48
CA HIS A 179 18.69 -19.40 -11.48
C HIS A 179 17.41 -20.21 -11.22
N LYS A 180 16.60 -19.92 -10.20
CA LYS A 180 15.32 -20.67 -10.01
C LYS A 180 14.31 -20.36 -11.11
N ALA A 181 14.24 -19.13 -11.64
CA ALA A 181 13.37 -18.83 -12.78
C ALA A 181 13.79 -19.59 -14.05
N VAL A 182 15.10 -19.66 -14.34
CA VAL A 182 15.65 -20.44 -15.45
C VAL A 182 15.44 -21.94 -15.24
N ILE A 183 15.64 -22.47 -14.02
CA ILE A 183 15.38 -23.89 -13.71
C ILE A 183 13.89 -24.22 -13.89
N ILE A 184 12.98 -23.38 -13.41
CA ILE A 184 11.53 -23.58 -13.59
C ILE A 184 11.19 -23.58 -15.09
N CYS A 185 11.68 -22.62 -15.88
CA CYS A 185 11.44 -22.60 -17.32
C CYS A 185 12.01 -23.82 -18.06
N LEU A 186 13.22 -24.28 -17.71
CA LEU A 186 13.83 -25.44 -18.36
C LEU A 186 13.07 -26.74 -18.04
N THR A 187 12.65 -26.91 -16.78
CA THR A 187 11.90 -28.11 -16.35
C THR A 187 10.51 -28.18 -16.98
N THR A 188 9.80 -27.06 -17.12
CA THR A 188 8.49 -27.04 -17.78
C THR A 188 8.59 -27.34 -19.28
N ILE A 189 9.57 -26.76 -19.97
CA ILE A 189 9.79 -27.02 -21.40
C ILE A 189 10.16 -28.49 -21.65
N ALA A 190 11.08 -29.06 -20.85
CA ALA A 190 11.47 -30.46 -20.99
C ALA A 190 10.28 -31.41 -20.75
N GLY A 191 9.44 -31.12 -19.77
CA GLY A 191 8.23 -31.90 -19.48
C GLY A 191 7.24 -31.89 -20.64
N ILE A 192 6.98 -30.72 -21.24
CA ILE A 192 6.07 -30.57 -22.40
C ILE A 192 6.59 -31.35 -23.62
N VAL A 193 7.89 -31.26 -23.91
CA VAL A 193 8.50 -31.98 -25.04
C VAL A 193 8.42 -33.49 -24.83
N PHE A 194 8.72 -33.97 -23.62
CA PHE A 194 8.63 -35.39 -23.28
C PHE A 194 7.20 -35.93 -23.41
N PHE A 195 6.21 -35.18 -22.93
CA PHE A 195 4.79 -35.53 -23.06
C PHE A 195 4.35 -35.57 -24.53
N ALA A 196 4.75 -34.58 -25.33
CA ALA A 196 4.44 -34.55 -26.76
C ALA A 196 5.02 -35.77 -27.49
N VAL A 197 6.29 -36.10 -27.25
CA VAL A 197 6.93 -37.27 -27.89
C VAL A 197 6.18 -38.55 -27.54
N LEU A 198 5.80 -38.77 -26.27
CA LEU A 198 5.04 -39.96 -25.86
C LEU A 198 3.67 -40.05 -26.54
N VAL A 199 2.96 -38.93 -26.71
CA VAL A 199 1.66 -38.89 -27.39
C VAL A 199 1.77 -39.17 -28.88
N PHE A 200 2.84 -38.72 -29.54
CA PHE A 200 3.06 -38.94 -30.98
C PHE A 200 3.77 -40.26 -31.33
N SER A 201 4.23 -41.03 -30.34
CA SER A 201 4.90 -42.32 -30.54
C SER A 201 4.11 -43.54 -30.04
N LEU A 202 2.90 -43.32 -29.50
CA LEU A 202 1.84 -44.35 -29.36
C LEU A 202 0.96 -44.35 -30.62
#